data_AF-A0A7Y1T875-F1
#
_entry.id   AF-A0A7Y1T875-F1
#
_cell.length_a   1.000
_cell.length_b   1.000
_cell.length_c   1.000
_cell.angle_alpha   90.00
_cell.angle_beta   90.00
_cell.angle_gamma   90.00
#
_symmetry.space_group_name_H-M   'P 1'
#
loop_
_entity.id
_entity.type
_entity.pdbx_description
1 polymer ?
#
loop_
_entity_poly.entity_id
_entity_poly.type
_entity_poly.pdbx_seq_one_letter_code
_entity_poly.pdbx_strand_id
1 'polypeptide(L)'
;QQHSEQANQQQAKPQTRQLPKQLPRQQPPRQIIVEDESARIGAVGIPKVFFDAMRRSPLVLINRPLAERVEVIRKLYVEDLLQEYMLLGCDQPQQAFAQHLQAALQRISKRLGGERYQHLSKRLNAALASGNSEDHNRWIEPLLTEYYDPLYDYQLQQTQPNIIFQGDYQAVADWLSVNI
;
A
#
# COMPACT_ATOMS: atom_id res chain seq x y z
N GLN A 1 16.05 59.85 -17.90
CA GLN A 1 16.06 58.66 -17.02
C GLN A 1 14.84 58.73 -16.13
N GLN A 2 13.88 57.83 -16.36
CA GLN A 2 12.87 57.35 -15.40
C GLN A 2 11.94 56.44 -16.22
N HIS A 3 12.37 55.19 -16.37
CA HIS A 3 11.44 54.07 -16.53
C HIS A 3 10.99 53.71 -15.12
N SER A 4 9.71 53.89 -14.83
CA SER A 4 9.07 53.35 -13.65
C SER A 4 7.89 52.53 -14.15
N GLU A 5 8.08 51.22 -14.04
CA GLU A 5 7.18 50.18 -14.47
C GLU A 5 5.93 50.11 -13.57
N GLN A 6 4.80 49.89 -14.24
CA GLN A 6 3.77 48.92 -13.89
C GLN A 6 3.13 49.00 -12.49
N ALA A 7 1.93 49.58 -12.47
CA ALA A 7 0.84 49.07 -11.67
C ALA A 7 -0.17 48.38 -12.60
N ASN A 8 -0.23 47.05 -12.58
CA ASN A 8 -1.47 46.35 -12.87
C ASN A 8 -1.58 45.13 -11.96
N GLN A 9 -2.37 45.30 -10.90
CA GLN A 9 -2.82 44.20 -10.06
C GLN A 9 -3.81 43.37 -10.86
N GLN A 10 -3.48 42.12 -11.14
CA GLN A 10 -4.47 41.14 -11.54
C GLN A 10 -4.30 39.85 -10.75
N GLN A 11 -5.24 39.67 -9.83
CA GLN A 11 -5.43 38.52 -8.96
C GLN A 11 -5.60 37.25 -9.81
N ALA A 12 -4.66 36.32 -9.69
CA ALA A 12 -4.81 34.98 -10.24
C ALA A 12 -5.79 34.17 -9.38
N LYS A 13 -7.01 33.98 -9.87
CA LYS A 13 -7.97 33.00 -9.31
C LYS A 13 -7.43 31.58 -9.53
N PRO A 14 -7.58 30.67 -8.55
CA PRO A 14 -7.22 29.27 -8.75
C PRO A 14 -8.12 28.65 -9.83
N GLN A 15 -7.52 28.22 -10.93
CA GLN A 15 -8.24 27.48 -11.98
C GLN A 15 -8.52 26.07 -11.46
N THR A 16 -9.77 25.83 -11.08
CA THR A 16 -10.28 24.48 -10.79
C THR A 16 -10.09 23.61 -12.02
N ARG A 17 -9.16 22.65 -11.95
CA ARG A 17 -8.93 21.64 -12.99
C ARG A 17 -10.21 20.79 -13.09
N GLN A 18 -11.11 21.15 -14.00
CA GLN A 18 -12.33 20.40 -14.24
C GLN A 18 -11.94 19.02 -14.77
N LEU A 19 -12.36 17.94 -14.08
CA LEU A 19 -12.28 16.61 -14.65
C LEU A 19 -13.04 16.60 -15.99
N PRO A 20 -12.53 15.92 -17.03
CA PRO A 20 -13.24 15.81 -18.30
C PRO A 20 -14.63 15.22 -18.05
N LYS A 21 -15.67 15.95 -18.48
CA LYS A 21 -17.08 15.63 -18.23
C LYS A 21 -17.52 14.29 -18.84
N GLN A 22 -16.75 13.74 -19.77
CA GLN A 22 -16.97 12.43 -20.37
C GLN A 22 -15.62 11.82 -20.73
N LEU A 23 -15.27 10.70 -20.08
CA LEU A 23 -14.26 9.79 -20.62
C LEU A 23 -14.76 9.29 -21.98
N PRO A 24 -13.89 9.18 -23.01
CA PRO A 24 -14.28 8.57 -24.28
C PRO A 24 -14.92 7.22 -23.98
N ARG A 25 -16.11 6.97 -24.56
CA ARG A 25 -16.83 5.70 -24.43
C ARG A 25 -16.03 4.59 -25.09
N GLN A 26 -14.99 4.14 -24.41
CA GLN A 26 -14.43 2.82 -24.65
C GLN A 26 -15.55 1.82 -24.33
N GLN A 27 -15.72 0.81 -25.19
CA GLN A 27 -16.60 -0.29 -24.85
C GLN A 27 -16.14 -0.82 -23.48
N PRO A 28 -17.04 -0.90 -22.48
CA PRO A 28 -16.63 -1.35 -21.18
C PRO A 28 -16.00 -2.74 -21.35
N PRO A 29 -14.80 -2.98 -20.78
CA PRO A 29 -14.17 -4.29 -20.88
C PRO A 29 -15.17 -5.33 -20.38
N ARG A 30 -15.24 -6.47 -21.08
CA ARG A 30 -16.22 -7.53 -20.75
C ARG A 30 -16.03 -8.04 -19.31
N GLN A 31 -14.81 -7.96 -18.79
CA GLN A 31 -14.42 -8.31 -17.43
C GLN A 31 -13.35 -7.33 -16.92
N ILE A 32 -13.35 -7.08 -15.62
CA ILE A 32 -12.33 -6.29 -14.93
C ILE A 32 -11.74 -7.13 -13.80
N ILE A 33 -10.43 -7.01 -13.62
CA ILE A 33 -9.70 -7.61 -12.50
C ILE A 33 -9.44 -6.50 -11.50
N VAL A 34 -9.68 -6.80 -10.22
CA VAL A 34 -9.47 -5.88 -9.11
C VAL A 34 -8.80 -6.63 -7.98
N GLU A 35 -7.90 -5.95 -7.27
CA GLU A 35 -7.32 -6.50 -6.05
C GLU A 35 -8.39 -6.62 -4.97
N ASP A 36 -8.26 -7.62 -4.08
CA ASP A 36 -9.23 -7.86 -3.00
C ASP A 36 -9.11 -6.83 -1.86
N GLU A 37 -9.38 -5.58 -2.20
CA GLU A 37 -9.25 -4.44 -1.30
C GLU A 37 -10.36 -4.38 -0.26
N SER A 38 -10.02 -3.84 0.90
CA SER A 38 -11.02 -3.57 1.94
C SER A 38 -12.01 -2.49 1.47
N ALA A 39 -13.14 -2.31 2.17
CA ALA A 39 -14.13 -1.29 1.81
C ALA A 39 -13.57 0.16 1.79
N ARG A 40 -12.35 0.37 2.34
CA ARG A 40 -11.69 1.66 2.41
C ARG A 40 -10.20 1.54 2.06
N ILE A 41 -9.71 2.47 1.24
CA ILE A 41 -8.29 2.69 0.97
C ILE A 41 -7.94 4.02 1.63
N GLY A 42 -7.40 3.94 2.84
CA GLY A 42 -7.17 5.12 3.70
C GLY A 42 -8.46 5.91 3.97
N ALA A 43 -8.50 7.16 3.49
CA ALA A 43 -9.67 8.03 3.64
C ALA A 43 -10.79 7.75 2.61
N VAL A 44 -10.45 7.09 1.50
CA VAL A 44 -11.35 6.87 0.37
C VAL A 44 -12.17 5.60 0.58
N GLY A 45 -13.49 5.70 0.46
CA GLY A 45 -14.40 4.54 0.53
C GLY A 45 -14.74 4.03 -0.86
N ILE A 46 -14.76 2.70 -1.02
CA ILE A 46 -15.25 2.06 -2.24
C ILE A 46 -16.78 2.17 -2.25
N PRO A 47 -17.42 2.59 -3.36
CA PRO A 47 -18.87 2.62 -3.46
C PRO A 47 -19.47 1.25 -3.13
N LYS A 48 -20.48 1.21 -2.25
CA LYS A 48 -21.04 -0.05 -1.73
C LYS A 48 -21.44 -1.03 -2.82
N VAL A 49 -22.10 -0.55 -3.88
CA VAL A 49 -22.53 -1.39 -5.01
C VAL A 49 -21.34 -2.09 -5.67
N PHE A 50 -20.22 -1.40 -5.81
CA PHE A 50 -18.99 -1.95 -6.36
C PHE A 50 -18.35 -2.94 -5.39
N PHE A 51 -18.20 -2.56 -4.12
CA PHE A 51 -17.62 -3.43 -3.09
C PHE A 51 -18.41 -4.74 -2.93
N ASP A 52 -19.73 -4.68 -2.91
CA ASP A 52 -20.57 -5.89 -2.84
C ASP A 52 -20.43 -6.76 -4.09
N ALA A 53 -20.21 -6.16 -5.27
CA ALA A 53 -19.93 -6.90 -6.49
C ALA A 53 -18.57 -7.60 -6.40
N MET A 54 -17.52 -6.89 -5.98
CA MET A 54 -16.19 -7.46 -5.72
C MET A 54 -16.26 -8.67 -4.79
N ARG A 55 -17.01 -8.55 -3.68
CA ARG A 55 -17.12 -9.63 -2.68
C ARG A 55 -17.88 -10.87 -3.15
N ARG A 56 -18.66 -10.77 -4.23
CA ARG A 56 -19.34 -11.91 -4.87
C ARG A 56 -18.58 -12.45 -6.08
N SER A 57 -17.55 -11.74 -6.53
CA SER A 57 -16.78 -12.15 -7.70
C SER A 57 -15.91 -13.37 -7.38
N PRO A 58 -15.61 -14.19 -8.40
CA PRO A 58 -14.59 -15.23 -8.27
C PRO A 58 -13.23 -14.66 -7.86
N LEU A 59 -12.45 -15.43 -7.13
CA LEU A 59 -11.10 -15.08 -6.72
C LEU A 59 -10.05 -15.87 -7.49
N VAL A 60 -8.93 -15.19 -7.76
CA VAL A 60 -7.69 -15.80 -8.19
C VAL A 60 -6.66 -15.54 -7.10
N LEU A 61 -6.05 -16.60 -6.57
CA LEU A 61 -5.08 -16.49 -5.48
C LEU A 61 -3.64 -16.52 -6.01
N ILE A 62 -2.86 -15.52 -5.61
CA ILE A 62 -1.43 -15.45 -5.91
C ILE A 62 -0.64 -15.92 -4.69
N ASN A 63 0.08 -17.02 -4.84
CA ASN A 63 1.03 -17.50 -3.86
C ASN A 63 2.37 -16.82 -4.09
N ARG A 64 2.80 -15.97 -3.16
CA ARG A 64 4.14 -15.36 -3.21
C ARG A 64 5.00 -15.87 -2.05
N PRO A 65 6.22 -16.39 -2.31
CA PRO A 65 7.14 -16.82 -1.26
C PRO A 65 7.40 -15.74 -0.21
N LEU A 66 7.61 -16.14 1.05
CA LEU A 66 7.86 -15.19 2.14
C LEU A 66 9.04 -14.26 1.84
N ALA A 67 10.15 -14.79 1.32
CA ALA A 67 11.34 -14.01 0.99
C ALA A 67 11.04 -12.85 0.02
N GLU A 68 10.29 -13.13 -1.05
CA GLU A 68 9.88 -12.10 -2.02
C GLU A 68 8.93 -11.07 -1.40
N ARG A 69 7.99 -11.51 -0.54
CA ARG A 69 7.08 -10.58 0.16
C ARG A 69 7.86 -9.65 1.10
N VAL A 70 8.83 -10.19 1.83
CA VAL A 70 9.71 -9.42 2.72
C VAL A 70 10.53 -8.41 1.92
N GLU A 71 11.11 -8.84 0.80
CA GLU A 71 11.88 -7.99 -0.09
C GLU A 71 11.05 -6.83 -0.64
N VAL A 72 9.84 -7.10 -1.14
CA VAL A 72 8.93 -6.06 -1.65
C VAL A 72 8.56 -5.06 -0.56
N ILE A 73 8.21 -5.54 0.64
CA ILE A 73 7.87 -4.66 1.76
C ILE A 73 9.07 -3.82 2.20
N ARG A 74 10.26 -4.42 2.28
CA ARG A 74 11.51 -3.69 2.58
C ARG A 74 11.77 -2.62 1.52
N LYS A 75 11.68 -2.98 0.25
CA LYS A 75 11.89 -2.02 -0.85
C LYS A 75 10.94 -0.83 -0.74
N LEU A 76 9.64 -1.07 -0.65
CA LEU A 76 8.63 0.00 -0.67
C LEU A 76 8.63 0.84 0.62
N TYR A 77 8.66 0.19 1.78
CA TYR A 77 8.42 0.86 3.07
C TYR A 77 9.70 1.21 3.82
N VAL A 78 10.87 0.77 3.35
CA VAL A 78 12.16 1.11 3.96
C VAL A 78 13.02 1.87 2.97
N GLU A 79 13.36 1.26 1.84
CA GLU A 79 14.35 1.83 0.92
C GLU A 79 13.80 3.03 0.15
N ASP A 80 12.70 2.83 -0.58
CA ASP A 80 12.08 3.85 -1.41
C ASP A 80 11.52 4.97 -0.52
N LEU A 81 10.85 4.63 0.59
CA LEU A 81 10.34 5.61 1.54
C LEU A 81 11.45 6.45 2.19
N LEU A 82 12.59 5.85 2.58
CA LEU A 82 13.72 6.62 3.10
C LEU A 82 14.26 7.56 2.02
N GLN A 83 14.38 7.12 0.76
CA GLN A 83 14.78 7.99 -0.34
C GLN A 83 13.81 9.16 -0.53
N GLU A 84 12.50 8.95 -0.42
CA GLU A 84 11.51 10.03 -0.46
C GLU A 84 11.77 11.08 0.62
N TYR A 85 11.97 10.66 1.88
CA TYR A 85 12.32 11.59 2.97
C TYR A 85 13.62 12.35 2.71
N MET A 86 14.62 11.70 2.13
CA MET A 86 15.89 12.33 1.76
C MET A 86 15.70 13.38 0.64
N LEU A 87 14.83 13.10 -0.34
CA LEU A 87 14.55 14.00 -1.48
C LEU A 87 13.67 15.19 -1.08
N LEU A 88 12.79 15.04 -0.09
CA LEU A 88 11.92 16.12 0.40
C LEU A 88 12.69 17.24 1.12
N GLY A 89 13.99 17.05 1.41
CA GLY A 89 14.84 18.09 1.98
C GLY A 89 14.49 18.47 3.42
N CYS A 90 13.94 17.54 4.20
CA CYS A 90 13.67 17.76 5.62
C CYS A 90 14.98 17.99 6.39
N ASP A 91 14.96 18.78 7.47
CA ASP A 91 16.16 19.05 8.29
C ASP A 91 16.78 17.77 8.90
N GLN A 92 15.96 16.75 9.17
CA GLN A 92 16.36 15.46 9.77
C GLN A 92 15.58 14.31 9.11
N PRO A 93 15.90 13.94 7.86
CA PRO A 93 15.10 13.01 7.07
C PRO A 93 15.09 11.59 7.64
N GLN A 94 16.22 11.11 8.18
CA GLN A 94 16.31 9.80 8.82
C GLN A 94 15.47 9.74 10.10
N GLN A 95 15.44 10.82 10.88
CA GLN A 95 14.63 10.88 12.10
C GLN A 95 13.14 10.91 11.76
N ALA A 96 12.74 11.68 10.74
CA ALA A 96 11.36 11.73 10.28
C ALA A 96 10.89 10.35 9.75
N PHE A 97 11.73 9.66 8.98
CA PHE A 97 11.50 8.29 8.54
C PHE A 97 11.36 7.30 9.71
N ALA A 98 12.27 7.35 10.68
CA ALA A 98 12.21 6.48 11.86
C ALA A 98 10.91 6.67 12.65
N GLN A 99 10.52 7.94 12.87
CA GLN A 99 9.25 8.29 13.53
C GLN A 99 8.04 7.80 12.73
N HIS A 100 8.09 7.87 11.40
CA HIS A 100 7.03 7.34 10.54
C HIS A 100 6.82 5.85 10.79
N LEU A 101 7.88 5.03 10.72
CA LEU A 101 7.77 3.59 10.90
C LEU A 101 7.33 3.20 12.32
N GLN A 102 7.86 3.88 13.34
CA GLN A 102 7.47 3.67 14.73
C GLN A 102 5.99 3.99 14.95
N ALA A 103 5.51 5.12 14.42
CA ALA A 103 4.10 5.51 14.50
C ALA A 103 3.22 4.52 13.73
N ALA A 104 3.67 4.05 12.56
CA ALA A 104 2.95 3.06 11.77
C ALA A 104 2.74 1.75 12.55
N LEU A 105 3.80 1.24 13.19
CA LEU A 105 3.73 0.04 14.04
C LEU A 105 2.84 0.29 15.28
N GLN A 106 2.94 1.47 15.90
CA GLN A 106 2.12 1.83 17.06
C GLN A 106 0.62 1.83 16.74
N ARG A 107 0.20 2.27 15.54
CA ARG A 107 -1.23 2.26 15.13
C ARG A 107 -1.85 0.87 15.15
N ILE A 108 -1.07 -0.18 14.90
CA ILE A 108 -1.55 -1.57 14.91
C ILE A 108 -1.31 -2.30 16.24
N SER A 109 -0.70 -1.64 17.24
CA SER A 109 -0.35 -2.23 18.54
C SER A 109 -1.51 -2.95 19.24
N LYS A 110 -2.71 -2.36 19.27
CA LYS A 110 -3.89 -2.97 19.89
C LYS A 110 -4.28 -4.30 19.24
N ARG A 111 -4.08 -4.44 17.93
CA ARG A 111 -4.39 -5.65 17.17
C ARG A 111 -3.29 -6.70 17.27
N LEU A 112 -2.04 -6.26 17.39
CA LEU A 112 -0.89 -7.13 17.62
C LEU A 112 -0.90 -7.76 19.02
N GLY A 113 -1.41 -7.04 20.02
CA GLY A 113 -1.25 -7.39 21.42
C GLY A 113 0.08 -6.87 22.00
N GLY A 114 0.15 -6.77 23.32
CA GLY A 114 1.25 -6.10 24.02
C GLY A 114 2.62 -6.77 23.80
N GLU A 115 2.69 -8.09 23.96
CA GLU A 115 3.93 -8.86 23.84
C GLU A 115 4.50 -8.78 22.41
N ARG A 116 3.68 -9.11 21.40
CA ARG A 116 4.12 -9.06 20.00
C ARG A 116 4.54 -7.65 19.56
N TYR A 117 3.77 -6.63 19.96
CA TYR A 117 4.15 -5.25 19.71
C TYR A 117 5.52 -4.91 20.30
N GLN A 118 5.81 -5.31 21.54
CA GLN A 118 7.11 -5.07 22.17
C GLN A 118 8.25 -5.76 21.41
N HIS A 119 8.07 -7.01 21.00
CA HIS A 119 9.07 -7.73 20.21
C HIS A 119 9.32 -7.07 18.85
N LEU A 120 8.27 -6.73 18.10
CA LEU A 120 8.39 -6.05 16.81
C LEU A 120 9.02 -4.67 16.95
N SER A 121 8.60 -3.88 17.95
CA SER A 121 9.14 -2.55 18.22
C SER A 121 10.63 -2.60 18.54
N LYS A 122 11.07 -3.57 19.34
CA LYS A 122 12.49 -3.78 19.63
C LYS A 122 13.30 -4.10 18.36
N ARG A 123 12.79 -4.96 17.48
CA ARG A 123 13.47 -5.33 16.22
C ARG A 123 13.50 -4.17 15.24
N LEU A 124 12.40 -3.41 15.12
CA LEU A 124 12.34 -2.20 14.31
C LEU A 124 13.39 -1.18 14.77
N ASN A 125 13.46 -0.89 16.07
CA ASN A 125 14.42 0.08 16.61
C ASN A 125 15.87 -0.38 16.42
N ALA A 126 16.15 -1.68 16.51
CA ALA A 126 17.47 -2.22 16.22
C ALA A 126 17.86 -2.05 14.75
N ALA A 127 16.94 -2.29 13.81
CA ALA A 127 17.17 -2.08 12.38
C ALA A 127 17.37 -0.59 12.03
N LEU A 128 16.55 0.29 12.63
CA LEU A 128 16.72 1.74 12.49
C LEU A 128 18.08 2.23 12.99
N ALA A 129 18.59 1.65 14.09
CA ALA A 129 19.88 2.00 14.65
C ALA A 129 21.07 1.47 13.82
N SER A 130 20.91 0.36 13.09
CA SER A 130 22.00 -0.18 12.25
C SER A 130 22.16 0.59 10.94
N GLY A 131 21.08 1.17 10.42
CA GLY A 131 21.07 1.87 9.13
C GLY A 131 21.20 0.93 7.91
N ASN A 132 21.26 -0.38 8.12
CA ASN A 132 21.28 -1.38 7.04
C ASN A 132 19.84 -1.77 6.69
N SER A 133 19.45 -1.67 5.41
CA SER A 133 18.10 -2.01 4.97
C SER A 133 17.76 -3.48 5.24
N GLU A 134 18.72 -4.41 5.11
CA GLU A 134 18.48 -5.84 5.32
C GLU A 134 18.08 -6.19 6.75
N ASP A 135 18.53 -5.41 7.75
CA ASP A 135 18.14 -5.65 9.15
C ASP A 135 16.63 -5.44 9.37
N HIS A 136 15.95 -4.71 8.48
CA HIS A 136 14.51 -4.55 8.55
C HIS A 136 13.75 -5.87 8.30
N ASN A 137 14.36 -6.86 7.64
CA ASN A 137 13.74 -8.19 7.47
C ASN A 137 13.34 -8.80 8.82
N ARG A 138 14.11 -8.54 9.88
CA ARG A 138 13.90 -9.11 11.23
C ARG A 138 12.57 -8.73 11.87
N TRP A 139 12.01 -7.57 11.53
CA TRP A 139 10.69 -7.16 12.00
C TRP A 139 9.60 -7.32 10.92
N ILE A 140 9.96 -7.28 9.63
CA ILE A 140 9.02 -7.48 8.53
C ILE A 140 8.52 -8.94 8.48
N GLU A 141 9.43 -9.91 8.54
CA GLU A 141 9.08 -11.34 8.53
C GLU A 141 8.02 -11.72 9.58
N PRO A 142 8.26 -11.52 10.89
CA PRO A 142 7.26 -11.86 11.91
C PRO A 142 6.00 -11.00 11.81
N LEU A 143 6.09 -9.76 11.32
CA LEU A 143 4.89 -8.96 11.11
C LEU A 143 3.99 -9.59 10.03
N LEU A 144 4.57 -10.10 8.95
CA LEU A 144 3.84 -10.84 7.92
C LEU A 144 3.32 -12.16 8.46
N THR A 145 4.19 -13.04 8.93
CA THR A 145 3.82 -14.42 9.26
C THR A 145 2.95 -14.55 10.50
N GLU A 146 3.11 -13.66 11.48
CA GLU A 146 2.39 -13.79 12.74
C GLU A 146 1.12 -12.94 12.79
N TYR A 147 1.05 -11.83 12.04
CA TYR A 147 -0.10 -10.93 12.09
C TYR A 147 -0.89 -10.87 10.78
N TYR A 148 -0.25 -10.61 9.63
CA TYR A 148 -0.99 -10.47 8.38
C TYR A 148 -1.46 -11.81 7.80
N ASP A 149 -0.58 -12.82 7.72
CA ASP A 149 -0.90 -14.12 7.13
C ASP A 149 -2.09 -14.80 7.84
N PRO A 150 -2.16 -14.85 9.19
CA PRO A 150 -3.30 -15.45 9.88
C PRO A 150 -4.62 -14.70 9.66
N LEU A 151 -4.58 -13.39 9.42
CA LEU A 151 -5.79 -12.62 9.11
C LEU A 151 -6.35 -12.98 7.73
N TYR A 152 -5.46 -13.15 6.74
CA TYR A 152 -5.86 -13.60 5.40
C TYR A 152 -6.39 -15.02 5.43
N ASP A 153 -5.69 -15.95 6.10
CA ASP A 153 -6.14 -17.34 6.23
C ASP A 153 -7.51 -17.42 6.92
N TYR A 154 -7.69 -16.68 8.01
CA TYR A 154 -8.98 -16.60 8.70
C TYR A 154 -10.08 -16.07 7.77
N GLN A 155 -9.80 -15.01 7.01
CA GLN A 155 -10.77 -14.45 6.09
C GLN A 155 -11.18 -15.43 4.99
N LEU A 156 -10.22 -16.16 4.40
CA LEU A 156 -10.49 -17.20 3.40
C LEU A 156 -11.34 -18.33 3.99
N GLN A 157 -11.02 -18.78 5.21
CA GLN A 157 -11.77 -19.84 5.90
C GLN A 157 -13.21 -19.42 6.23
N GLN A 158 -13.41 -18.18 6.67
CA GLN A 158 -14.74 -17.67 7.01
C GLN A 158 -15.61 -17.41 5.78
N THR A 159 -15.03 -16.89 4.71
CA THR A 159 -15.80 -16.47 3.52
C THR A 159 -16.00 -17.58 2.51
N GLN A 160 -15.14 -18.61 2.51
CA GLN A 160 -15.13 -19.72 1.54
C GLN A 160 -15.38 -19.23 0.11
N PRO A 161 -14.56 -18.28 -0.37
CA PRO A 161 -14.82 -17.63 -1.64
C PRO A 161 -14.65 -18.61 -2.79
N ASN A 162 -15.30 -18.32 -3.92
CA ASN A 162 -15.15 -19.11 -5.13
C ASN A 162 -13.78 -18.85 -5.77
N ILE A 163 -12.78 -19.64 -5.37
CA ILE A 163 -11.43 -19.58 -5.94
C ILE A 163 -11.41 -20.36 -7.25
N ILE A 164 -11.20 -19.67 -8.37
CA ILE A 164 -11.22 -20.28 -9.72
C ILE A 164 -9.82 -20.61 -10.24
N PHE A 165 -8.78 -20.03 -9.64
CA PHE A 165 -7.39 -20.37 -9.93
C PHE A 165 -6.49 -20.00 -8.75
N GLN A 166 -5.40 -20.76 -8.57
CA GLN A 166 -4.36 -20.46 -7.60
C GLN A 166 -3.00 -20.87 -8.16
N GLY A 167 -2.00 -20.00 -8.04
CA GLY A 167 -0.65 -20.24 -8.53
C GLY A 167 0.33 -19.19 -8.06
N ASP A 168 1.59 -19.31 -8.46
CA ASP A 168 2.53 -18.20 -8.32
C ASP A 168 2.15 -17.03 -9.25
N TYR A 169 2.91 -15.95 -9.19
CA TYR A 169 2.64 -14.76 -9.98
C TYR A 169 2.60 -15.05 -11.49
N GLN A 170 3.54 -15.85 -12.00
CA GLN A 170 3.62 -16.15 -13.43
C GLN A 170 2.46 -17.04 -13.87
N ALA A 171 2.17 -18.09 -13.11
CA ALA A 171 1.05 -18.98 -13.40
C ALA A 171 -0.29 -18.22 -13.41
N VAL A 172 -0.47 -17.27 -12.48
CA VAL A 172 -1.66 -16.42 -12.44
C VAL A 172 -1.71 -15.49 -13.64
N ALA A 173 -0.60 -14.83 -14.00
CA ALA A 173 -0.54 -13.97 -15.17
C ALA A 173 -0.87 -14.72 -16.47
N ASP A 174 -0.28 -15.91 -16.65
CA ASP A 174 -0.53 -16.77 -17.79
C ASP A 174 -1.99 -17.20 -17.85
N TRP A 175 -2.55 -17.64 -16.71
CA TRP A 175 -3.95 -18.03 -16.62
C TRP A 175 -4.90 -16.87 -16.96
N LEU A 176 -4.65 -15.67 -16.43
CA LEU A 176 -5.47 -14.49 -16.70
C LEU A 176 -5.45 -14.12 -18.19
N SER A 177 -4.31 -14.23 -18.86
CA SER A 177 -4.18 -13.90 -20.29
C SER A 177 -5.03 -14.77 -21.23
N VAL A 178 -5.41 -15.96 -20.78
CA VAL A 178 -6.20 -16.93 -21.54
C VAL A 178 -7.68 -16.88 -21.17
N ASN A 179 -8.01 -16.54 -19.92
CA ASN A 179 -9.35 -16.72 -19.36
C ASN A 179 -10.15 -15.42 -19.15
N ILE A 180 -9.50 -14.24 -19.26
CA ILE A 180 -10.09 -12.90 -19.05
C ILE A 180 -9.86 -12.00 -20.26
#